data_AF-N6UIV0-F1
#
_entry.id   AF-N6UIV0-F1
#
_cell.length_a   1.000
_cell.length_b   1.000
_cell.length_c   1.000
_cell.angle_alpha   90.00
_cell.angle_beta   90.00
_cell.angle_gamma   90.00
#
_symmetry.space_group_name_H-M   'P 1'
#
loop_
_entity.id
_entity.type
_entity.pdbx_description
1 polymer ?
#
loop_
_entity_poly.entity_id
_entity_poly.type
_entity_poly.pdbx_seq_one_letter_code
_entity_poly.pdbx_strand_id
1 'polypeptide(L)'
;SNIIYKDTTKKWKCKTAGEQSASVVLQLDQPYVINGIDIGNENSGYVEVLVSRASTPEDFKVLLVMSSFMSPLDARQTQNVNKVRMFKNQDLCEPERSEKWDRVKIVCTQPFNRHVQYG
;
A
#
# COMPACT_ATOMS: atom_id res chain seq x y z
N SER A 1 8.14 11.72 6.37
CA SER A 1 6.82 11.15 6.11
C SER A 1 6.12 11.97 5.04
N ASN A 2 5.98 11.47 3.80
CA ASN A 2 5.43 12.22 2.65
C ASN A 2 3.96 11.91 2.33
N ILE A 3 3.32 11.00 3.07
CA ILE A 3 1.97 10.49 2.72
C ILE A 3 0.84 11.37 3.29
N ILE A 4 1.15 12.26 4.24
CA ILE A 4 0.15 13.13 4.92
C ILE A 4 0.29 14.60 4.47
N TYR A 5 0.89 14.87 3.32
CA TYR A 5 0.97 16.23 2.76
C TYR A 5 -0.02 16.39 1.60
N LYS A 6 -0.75 17.52 1.59
CA LYS A 6 -1.65 17.96 0.50
C LYS A 6 -0.91 18.23 -0.84
N ASP A 7 0.40 18.05 -0.87
CA ASP A 7 1.23 18.23 -2.05
C ASP A 7 1.23 16.93 -2.88
N THR A 8 0.30 16.85 -3.83
CA THR A 8 0.10 15.70 -4.73
C THR A 8 1.28 15.45 -5.68
N THR A 9 2.31 16.31 -5.67
CA THR A 9 3.50 16.14 -6.51
C THR A 9 4.55 15.21 -5.91
N LYS A 10 4.47 14.92 -4.59
CA LYS A 10 5.47 14.10 -3.89
C LYS A 10 4.96 12.68 -3.67
N LYS A 11 5.59 11.72 -4.33
CA LYS A 11 5.30 10.29 -4.18
C LYS A 11 6.15 9.68 -3.07
N TRP A 12 5.58 8.72 -2.34
CA TRP A 12 6.35 7.93 -1.39
C TRP A 12 7.21 6.90 -2.14
N LYS A 13 8.44 6.70 -1.70
CA LYS A 13 9.40 5.75 -2.25
C LYS A 13 10.24 5.16 -1.12
N CYS A 14 10.71 3.93 -1.31
CA CYS A 14 11.72 3.31 -0.47
C CYS A 14 12.95 4.21 -0.36
N LYS A 15 13.64 4.15 0.79
CA LYS A 15 14.85 4.94 1.02
C LYS A 15 15.96 4.49 0.08
N THR A 16 16.07 3.18 -0.14
CA THR A 16 17.12 2.56 -0.95
C THR A 16 16.52 1.75 -2.09
N ALA A 17 17.15 1.80 -3.27
CA ALA A 17 16.80 0.91 -4.37
C ALA A 17 17.12 -0.55 -3.98
N GLY A 18 16.20 -1.48 -4.29
CA GLY A 18 16.41 -2.91 -4.06
C GLY A 18 16.01 -3.45 -2.69
N GLU A 19 15.34 -2.65 -1.86
CA GLU A 19 14.66 -3.15 -0.66
C GLU A 19 13.67 -4.26 -1.04
N GLN A 20 13.65 -5.38 -0.31
CA GLN A 20 12.79 -6.53 -0.64
C GLN A 20 11.30 -6.18 -0.48
N SER A 21 10.98 -5.44 0.58
CA SER A 21 9.69 -4.85 0.82
C SER A 21 9.90 -3.50 1.51
N ALA A 22 8.98 -2.58 1.29
CA ALA A 22 8.89 -1.35 2.05
C ALA A 22 7.49 -1.23 2.59
N SER A 23 7.39 -0.68 3.80
CA SER A 23 6.09 -0.46 4.40
C SER A 23 6.00 0.89 5.08
N VAL A 24 4.78 1.40 5.14
CA VAL A 24 4.45 2.63 5.81
C VAL A 24 3.20 2.40 6.64
N VAL A 25 3.20 2.93 7.85
CA VAL A 25 2.07 2.85 8.77
C VAL A 25 1.50 4.25 8.93
N LEU A 26 0.21 4.37 8.63
CA LEU A 26 -0.58 5.58 8.78
C LEU A 26 -1.44 5.43 10.04
N GLN A 27 -1.38 6.43 10.91
CA GLN A 27 -2.26 6.56 12.06
C GLN A 27 -3.35 7.57 11.71
N LEU A 28 -4.61 7.13 11.79
CA LEU A 28 -5.79 7.98 11.63
C LEU A 28 -6.11 8.67 12.97
N ASP A 29 -6.87 9.75 12.90
CA ASP A 29 -7.30 10.53 14.08
C ASP A 29 -8.30 9.78 14.95
N GLN A 30 -9.10 8.89 14.35
CA GLN A 30 -10.03 7.99 15.04
C GLN A 30 -10.30 6.72 14.21
N PRO A 31 -10.95 5.69 14.78
CA PRO A 31 -11.29 4.48 14.05
C PRO A 31 -12.43 4.68 13.02
N TYR A 32 -12.18 4.33 11.76
CA TYR A 32 -13.17 4.39 10.67
C TYR A 32 -13.40 3.02 10.03
N VAL A 33 -14.59 2.82 9.44
CA VAL A 33 -14.82 1.71 8.51
C VAL A 33 -14.24 2.11 7.15
N ILE A 34 -13.36 1.29 6.60
CA ILE A 34 -12.71 1.56 5.31
C ILE A 34 -13.59 0.98 4.19
N ASN A 35 -14.23 1.86 3.42
CA ASN A 35 -15.16 1.48 2.35
C ASN A 35 -14.50 1.36 0.97
N GLY A 36 -13.28 1.86 0.83
CA GLY A 36 -12.53 1.79 -0.41
C GLY A 36 -11.10 2.27 -0.21
N ILE A 37 -10.23 1.83 -1.11
CA ILE A 37 -8.80 2.15 -1.12
C ILE A 37 -8.40 2.47 -2.55
N ASP A 38 -7.93 3.69 -2.77
CA ASP A 38 -7.37 4.10 -4.05
C ASP A 38 -5.85 4.18 -3.92
N ILE A 39 -5.14 3.40 -4.73
CA ILE A 39 -3.67 3.28 -4.67
C ILE A 39 -3.11 3.72 -6.01
N GLY A 40 -2.31 4.78 -5.99
CA GLY A 40 -1.45 5.17 -7.10
C GLY A 40 -0.08 4.54 -6.92
N ASN A 41 0.29 3.66 -7.84
CA ASN A 41 1.58 2.99 -7.82
C ASN A 41 2.72 3.94 -8.22
N GLU A 42 3.93 3.68 -7.73
CA GLU A 42 5.18 4.22 -8.24
C GLU A 42 6.23 3.09 -8.25
N ASN A 43 6.24 2.27 -9.30
CA ASN A 43 7.17 1.14 -9.48
C ASN A 43 7.01 -0.06 -8.52
N SER A 44 5.95 -0.15 -7.72
CA SER A 44 5.71 -1.34 -6.89
C SER A 44 5.13 -2.48 -7.73
N GLY A 45 5.64 -3.70 -7.55
CA GLY A 45 5.13 -4.89 -8.25
C GLY A 45 3.83 -5.37 -7.62
N TYR A 46 3.82 -5.41 -6.30
CA TYR A 46 2.69 -5.78 -5.47
C TYR A 46 2.48 -4.75 -4.36
N VAL A 47 1.23 -4.55 -3.98
CA VAL A 47 0.85 -3.76 -2.81
C VAL A 47 -0.16 -4.54 -1.98
N GLU A 48 0.03 -4.56 -0.68
CA GLU A 48 -0.86 -5.14 0.31
C GLU A 48 -1.24 -4.06 1.33
N VAL A 49 -2.47 -4.12 1.86
CA VAL A 49 -2.91 -3.21 2.93
C VAL A 49 -3.38 -4.02 4.12
N LEU A 50 -2.76 -3.74 5.25
CA LEU A 50 -3.11 -4.29 6.54
C LEU A 50 -3.67 -3.21 7.45
N VAL A 51 -4.48 -3.61 8.42
CA VAL A 51 -5.10 -2.73 9.40
C VAL A 51 -4.88 -3.25 10.81
N SER A 52 -4.74 -2.34 11.76
CA SER A 52 -4.70 -2.66 13.18
C SER A 52 -5.38 -1.54 13.97
N ARG A 53 -5.50 -1.76 15.28
CA ARG A 53 -5.99 -0.73 16.21
C ARG A 53 -4.80 -0.11 16.94
N ALA A 54 -4.88 1.16 17.30
CA ALA A 54 -3.85 1.81 18.11
C ALA A 54 -3.66 1.11 19.47
N SER A 55 -4.71 0.48 20.00
CA SER A 55 -4.68 -0.36 21.20
C SER A 55 -3.93 -1.68 21.03
N THR A 56 -3.86 -2.21 19.81
CA THR A 56 -3.18 -3.48 19.47
C THR A 56 -2.24 -3.28 18.27
N PRO A 57 -1.18 -2.47 18.44
CA PRO A 57 -0.36 -1.94 17.35
C PRO A 57 0.39 -3.00 16.53
N GLU A 58 0.56 -4.20 17.07
CA GLU A 58 1.28 -5.32 16.44
C GLU A 58 0.35 -6.33 15.76
N ASP A 59 -0.96 -6.27 16.04
CA ASP A 59 -1.97 -7.18 15.50
C ASP A 59 -2.52 -6.65 14.18
N PHE A 60 -1.72 -6.81 13.11
CA PHE A 60 -2.12 -6.42 11.76
C PHE A 60 -2.92 -7.50 11.08
N LYS A 61 -4.13 -7.15 10.64
CA LYS A 61 -5.01 -7.99 9.84
C LYS A 61 -5.00 -7.54 8.39
N VAL A 62 -5.11 -8.47 7.45
CA VAL A 62 -5.12 -8.15 6.01
C VAL A 62 -6.48 -7.58 5.64
N LEU A 63 -6.52 -6.32 5.19
CA LEU A 63 -7.73 -5.68 4.67
C LEU A 63 -7.79 -5.78 3.14
N LEU A 64 -6.64 -5.64 2.47
CA LEU A 64 -6.50 -5.85 1.05
C LEU A 64 -5.35 -6.83 0.83
N VAL A 65 -5.66 -8.00 0.26
CA VAL A 65 -4.66 -9.00 -0.11
C VAL A 65 -3.64 -8.41 -1.07
N MET A 66 -2.44 -9.02 -1.08
CA MET A 66 -1.37 -8.70 -2.01
C MET A 66 -1.88 -8.62 -3.46
N SER A 67 -1.97 -7.39 -3.95
CA SER A 67 -2.55 -7.06 -5.26
C SER A 67 -1.44 -6.68 -6.23
N SER A 68 -1.43 -7.27 -7.42
CA SER A 68 -0.44 -6.95 -8.47
C SER A 68 -0.73 -5.59 -9.11
N PHE A 69 0.28 -4.74 -9.21
CA PHE A 69 0.24 -3.47 -9.93
C PHE A 69 1.08 -3.48 -11.20
N MET A 70 2.10 -4.34 -11.27
CA MET A 70 2.94 -4.51 -12.46
C MET A 70 3.06 -5.99 -12.81
N SER A 71 3.11 -6.27 -14.11
CA SER A 71 3.57 -7.58 -14.58
C SER A 71 5.09 -7.70 -14.39
N PRO A 72 5.67 -8.92 -14.37
CA PRO A 72 7.12 -9.10 -14.33
C PRO A 72 7.86 -8.41 -15.48
N LEU A 73 7.22 -8.30 -16.65
CA LEU A 73 7.79 -7.62 -17.82
C LEU A 73 7.80 -6.10 -17.62
N ASP A 74 6.66 -5.53 -17.21
CA ASP A 74 6.55 -4.09 -16.91
C ASP A 74 7.55 -3.66 -15.84
N ALA A 75 7.71 -4.47 -14.79
CA ALA A 75 8.62 -4.19 -13.69
C ALA A 75 10.09 -4.19 -14.13
N ARG A 76 10.52 -5.14 -14.97
CA ARG A 76 11.88 -5.19 -15.52
C ARG A 76 12.17 -4.05 -16.49
N GLN A 77 11.16 -3.63 -17.25
CA GLN A 77 11.30 -2.57 -18.25
C GLN A 77 10.95 -1.18 -17.70
N THR A 78 10.50 -1.09 -16.44
CA THR A 78 10.10 0.17 -15.79
C THR A 78 8.99 0.88 -16.57
N GLN A 79 8.03 0.10 -17.10
CA GLN A 79 6.87 0.59 -17.85
C GLN A 79 5.60 0.59 -16.98
N ASN A 80 4.64 1.46 -17.29
CA ASN A 80 3.34 1.51 -16.61
C ASN A 80 3.43 1.68 -15.07
N VAL A 81 4.49 2.35 -14.61
CA VAL A 81 4.88 2.43 -13.20
C VAL A 81 3.90 3.20 -12.33
N ASN A 82 3.05 4.04 -12.95
CA ASN A 82 2.10 4.96 -12.33
C ASN A 82 0.66 4.44 -12.32
N LYS A 83 0.48 3.11 -12.43
CA LYS A 83 -0.85 2.51 -12.51
C LYS A 83 -1.63 2.81 -11.23
N VAL A 84 -2.83 3.39 -11.39
CA VAL A 84 -3.77 3.58 -10.29
C VAL A 84 -4.75 2.41 -10.28
N ARG A 85 -5.00 1.84 -9.10
CA ARG A 85 -6.07 0.86 -8.89
C ARG A 85 -6.99 1.35 -7.77
N MET A 86 -8.28 1.18 -8.00
CA MET A 86 -9.34 1.48 -7.05
C MET A 86 -9.88 0.15 -6.54
N PHE A 87 -9.89 -0.03 -5.22
CA PHE A 87 -10.46 -1.18 -4.54
C PHE A 87 -11.70 -0.71 -3.80
N LYS A 88 -12.86 -1.27 -4.15
CA LYS A 88 -14.14 -0.98 -3.50
C LYS A 88 -14.33 -1.92 -2.33
N ASN A 89 -15.35 -1.67 -1.54
CA ASN A 89 -15.67 -2.47 -0.36
C ASN A 89 -15.76 -3.99 -0.63
N GLN A 90 -16.20 -4.40 -1.82
CA GLN A 90 -16.26 -5.81 -2.24
C GLN A 90 -14.89 -6.47 -2.49
N ASP A 91 -13.85 -5.66 -2.72
CA ASP A 91 -12.48 -6.12 -2.98
C ASP A 91 -11.68 -6.25 -1.67
N LEU A 92 -12.26 -5.82 -0.54
CA LEU A 92 -11.66 -5.86 0.79
C LEU A 92 -12.04 -7.15 1.52
N CYS A 93 -11.14 -7.67 2.35
CA CYS A 93 -11.33 -8.91 3.08
C CYS A 93 -12.40 -8.81 4.17
N GLU A 94 -13.20 -9.87 4.30
CA GLU A 94 -14.02 -10.11 5.49
C GLU A 94 -13.23 -10.92 6.53
N PRO A 95 -13.47 -10.67 7.84
CA PRO A 95 -14.45 -9.74 8.41
C PRO A 95 -13.98 -8.27 8.49
N GLU A 96 -12.72 -7.98 8.17
CA GLU A 96 -12.06 -6.70 8.44
C GLU A 96 -12.74 -5.50 7.79
N ARG A 97 -13.33 -5.66 6.60
CA ARG A 97 -14.06 -4.60 5.86
C ARG A 97 -15.27 -4.02 6.61
N SER A 98 -15.80 -4.75 7.59
CA SER A 98 -16.97 -4.35 8.40
C SER A 98 -16.57 -3.76 9.76
N GLU A 99 -15.29 -3.83 10.12
CA GLU A 99 -14.76 -3.31 11.37
C GLU A 99 -14.23 -1.87 11.22
N LYS A 100 -14.10 -1.16 12.34
CA LYS A 100 -13.44 0.16 12.38
C LYS A 100 -11.95 0.01 12.65
N TRP A 101 -11.09 0.73 11.95
CA TRP A 101 -9.63 0.71 12.11
C TRP A 101 -9.08 2.14 12.17
N ASP A 102 -8.06 2.36 12.98
CA ASP A 102 -7.37 3.65 13.10
C ASP A 102 -5.89 3.56 12.69
N ARG A 103 -5.39 2.37 12.35
CA ARG A 103 -4.02 2.16 11.90
C ARG A 103 -4.01 1.36 10.61
N VAL A 104 -3.36 1.91 9.59
CA VAL A 104 -3.30 1.32 8.24
C VAL A 104 -1.85 1.15 7.84
N LYS A 105 -1.44 -0.08 7.57
CA LYS A 105 -0.10 -0.41 7.07
C LYS A 105 -0.18 -0.77 5.59
N ILE A 106 0.51 -0.01 4.77
CA ILE A 106 0.66 -0.28 3.35
C ILE A 106 2.03 -0.93 3.15
N VAL A 107 2.05 -2.08 2.49
CA VAL A 107 3.27 -2.83 2.19
C VAL A 107 3.42 -2.90 0.67
N CYS A 108 4.50 -2.34 0.17
CA CYS A 108 4.88 -2.38 -1.23
C CYS A 108 6.04 -3.37 -1.41
N THR A 109 6.03 -4.12 -2.51
CA THR A 109 7.06 -5.13 -2.82
C THR A 109 7.40 -5.05 -4.31
N GLN A 110 8.69 -5.06 -4.65
CA GLN A 110 9.17 -5.12 -6.04
C GLN A 110 10.19 -6.25 -6.21
N PRO A 111 9.75 -7.50 -6.43
CA PRO A 111 10.66 -8.64 -6.53
C PRO A 111 11.37 -8.73 -7.89
N PHE A 112 10.84 -8.06 -8.93
CA PHE A 112 11.31 -8.23 -10.31
C PHE A 112 12.37 -7.20 -10.72
N ASN A 113 12.51 -6.10 -9.97
CA ASN A 113 13.48 -5.05 -10.26
C ASN A 113 14.08 -4.46 -8.97
N ARG A 114 15.29 -4.91 -8.63
CA ARG A 114 16.02 -4.46 -7.43
C ARG A 114 16.86 -3.20 -7.65
N HIS A 115 16.83 -2.61 -8.85
CA HIS A 115 17.65 -1.45 -9.18
C HIS A 115 16.89 -0.13 -9.08
N VAL A 116 15.59 -0.17 -8.77
CA VAL A 116 14.73 1.00 -8.68
C VAL A 116 14.26 1.25 -7.25
N GLN A 117 14.01 2.51 -6.93
CA GLN A 117 13.16 2.88 -5.81
C GLN A 117 11.70 2.74 -6.23
N TYR A 118 10.89 2.16 -5.36
CA TYR A 118 9.46 1.94 -5.57
C TYR A 118 8.66 2.42 -4.37
N GLY A 119 7.35 2.57 -4.49
CA GLY A 119 6.46 2.97 -3.40
C GLY A 119 5.03 3.16 -3.85
#